data_AF-I4DKZ2-F1
#
_entry.id   AF-I4DKZ2-F1
#
_cell.length_a   1.000
_cell.length_b   1.000
_cell.length_c   1.000
_cell.angle_alpha   90.00
_cell.angle_beta   90.00
_cell.angle_gamma   90.00
#
_symmetry.space_group_name_H-M   'P 1'
#
loop_
_entity.id
_entity.type
_entity.pdbx_description
1 polymer ?
#
loop_
_entity_poly.entity_id
_entity_poly.type
_entity_poly.pdbx_seq_one_letter_code
_entity_poly.pdbx_strand_id
1 'polypeptide(L)'
;MAYQTLYQEYMLVPPVTRAYTTACVITTLAVQLDLVSPFQLYFNPNLILKKIQIWRLLTTFLFFGNLGFNFFFNMIFTYRYCRMLEEGSFRGRTADFVVMFIFGGTLMILSAFFVNLLFLGQAFTIMIVYVWSRRNIFVRMNFFGLMNFQAPYLPWVLLGFSVLLGNAISVDLVGMAIGHIYFFLEDVLPRQRGGQKFLKTPEFLKKLLDPAPDAPEYEHLPDMANEQPGL
;
A
#
# COMPACT_ATOMS: atom_id res chain seq x y z
N MET A 1 10.84 -29.61 6.41
CA MET A 1 11.75 -28.56 6.92
C MET A 1 11.62 -27.28 6.08
N ALA A 2 12.25 -27.14 4.91
CA ALA A 2 12.22 -25.87 4.13
C ALA A 2 10.82 -25.35 3.75
N TYR A 3 9.89 -26.23 3.37
CA TYR A 3 8.50 -25.84 3.05
C TYR A 3 7.77 -25.23 4.26
N GLN A 4 7.99 -25.79 5.45
CA GLN A 4 7.38 -25.28 6.69
C GLN A 4 7.95 -23.92 7.06
N THR A 5 9.25 -23.72 6.84
CA THR A 5 9.92 -22.43 7.06
C THR A 5 9.35 -21.35 6.13
N LEU A 6 9.21 -21.66 4.83
CA LEU A 6 8.62 -20.73 3.87
C LEU A 6 7.16 -20.41 4.15
N TYR A 7 6.37 -21.41 4.57
CA TYR A 7 4.98 -21.20 4.95
C TYR A 7 4.85 -20.32 6.19
N GLN A 8 5.72 -20.51 7.18
CA GLN A 8 5.76 -19.66 8.37
C GLN A 8 6.13 -18.22 8.01
N GLU A 9 7.18 -18.01 7.21
CA GLU A 9 7.56 -16.69 6.71
C GLU A 9 6.42 -16.00 5.93
N TYR A 10 5.71 -16.75 5.10
CA TYR A 10 4.54 -16.25 4.38
C TYR A 10 3.38 -15.89 5.32
N MET A 11 3.18 -16.65 6.40
CA MET A 11 2.16 -16.38 7.40
C MET A 11 2.50 -15.18 8.31
N LEU A 12 3.78 -14.86 8.45
CA LEU A 12 4.25 -13.64 9.14
C LEU A 12 4.00 -12.37 8.33
N VAL A 13 3.80 -12.47 7.01
CA VAL A 13 3.45 -11.30 6.20
C VAL A 13 2.03 -10.86 6.51
N PRO A 14 1.82 -9.54 6.76
CA PRO A 14 0.49 -8.98 6.98
C PRO A 14 -0.50 -9.33 5.86
N PRO A 15 -1.80 -9.48 6.19
CA PRO A 15 -2.79 -10.05 5.28
C PRO A 15 -2.96 -9.27 3.98
N VAL A 16 -3.01 -7.94 4.02
CA VAL A 16 -3.26 -7.12 2.82
C VAL A 16 -2.02 -7.08 1.94
N THR A 17 -0.84 -6.87 2.53
CA THR A 17 0.44 -6.91 1.83
C THR A 17 0.63 -8.26 1.15
N ARG A 18 0.36 -9.35 1.86
CA ARG A 18 0.48 -10.71 1.35
C ARG A 18 -0.47 -10.97 0.18
N ALA A 19 -1.75 -10.60 0.32
CA ALA A 19 -2.73 -10.77 -0.75
C ALA A 19 -2.33 -9.97 -2.00
N TYR A 20 -1.88 -8.72 -1.81
CA TYR A 20 -1.47 -7.85 -2.92
C TYR A 20 -0.24 -8.40 -3.66
N THR A 21 0.84 -8.74 -2.94
CA THR A 21 2.07 -9.24 -3.58
C THR A 21 1.86 -10.58 -4.27
N THR A 22 1.08 -11.47 -3.66
CA THR A 22 0.71 -12.75 -4.29
C THR A 22 -0.09 -12.52 -5.56
N ALA A 23 -1.06 -11.60 -5.55
CA ALA A 23 -1.82 -11.25 -6.74
C ALA A 23 -0.93 -10.68 -7.86
N CYS A 24 0.05 -9.83 -7.52
CA CYS A 24 1.02 -9.30 -8.48
C CYS A 24 1.88 -10.40 -9.12
N VAL A 25 2.42 -11.32 -8.30
CA VAL A 25 3.23 -12.46 -8.79
C VAL A 25 2.40 -13.38 -9.69
N ILE A 26 1.19 -13.74 -9.28
CA ILE A 26 0.28 -14.58 -10.08
C ILE A 26 -0.04 -13.91 -11.41
N THR A 27 -0.35 -12.61 -11.40
CA THR A 27 -0.71 -11.88 -12.62
C THR A 27 0.47 -11.85 -13.60
N THR A 28 1.68 -11.58 -13.12
CA THR A 28 2.87 -11.58 -13.99
C THR A 28 3.23 -12.98 -14.49
N LEU A 29 3.07 -14.02 -13.68
CA LEU A 29 3.27 -15.40 -14.13
C LEU A 29 2.24 -15.80 -15.20
N ALA A 30 0.97 -15.41 -15.04
CA ALA A 30 -0.06 -15.68 -16.04
C ALA A 30 0.25 -15.03 -17.40
N VAL A 31 0.88 -13.85 -17.39
CA VAL A 31 1.38 -13.20 -18.61
C VAL A 31 2.57 -13.95 -19.19
N GLN A 32 3.52 -14.36 -18.35
CA GLN A 32 4.72 -15.06 -18.81
C GLN A 32 4.42 -16.44 -19.42
N LEU A 33 3.38 -17.11 -18.93
CA LEU A 33 2.90 -18.39 -19.45
C LEU A 33 2.00 -18.23 -20.69
N ASP A 34 1.90 -17.01 -21.24
CA ASP A 34 1.03 -16.65 -22.37
C ASP A 34 -0.47 -17.01 -22.15
N LEU A 35 -0.88 -17.20 -20.88
CA LEU A 35 -2.30 -17.44 -20.54
C LEU A 35 -3.13 -16.16 -20.70
N VAL A 36 -2.49 -14.99 -20.50
CA VAL A 36 -3.11 -13.67 -20.61
C VAL A 36 -2.18 -12.76 -21.40
N SER A 37 -2.69 -12.14 -22.47
CA SER A 37 -1.90 -11.19 -23.24
C SER A 37 -1.69 -9.89 -22.45
N PRO A 38 -0.48 -9.28 -22.49
CA PRO A 38 -0.25 -7.93 -21.95
C PRO A 38 -1.24 -6.89 -22.50
N PHE A 39 -1.71 -7.08 -23.74
CA PHE A 39 -2.73 -6.22 -24.37
C PHE A 39 -4.11 -6.31 -23.70
N GLN A 40 -4.38 -7.36 -22.92
CA GLN A 40 -5.60 -7.47 -22.13
C GLN A 40 -5.47 -6.80 -20.76
N LEU A 41 -4.26 -6.42 -20.36
CA LEU A 41 -3.95 -5.88 -19.03
C LEU A 41 -3.67 -4.39 -19.02
N TYR A 42 -3.37 -3.76 -20.16
CA TYR A 42 -3.21 -2.30 -20.20
C TYR A 42 -4.55 -1.59 -19.95
N PHE A 43 -4.45 -0.41 -19.33
CA PHE A 43 -5.59 0.44 -19.07
C PHE A 43 -6.12 1.00 -20.39
N ASN A 44 -7.26 0.47 -20.87
CA ASN A 44 -7.96 1.02 -22.02
C ASN A 44 -9.30 1.64 -21.58
N PRO A 45 -9.39 2.98 -21.44
CA PRO A 45 -10.57 3.65 -20.94
C PRO A 45 -11.81 3.42 -21.81
N ASN A 46 -11.64 3.31 -23.13
CA ASN A 46 -12.73 3.06 -24.07
C ASN A 46 -13.35 1.66 -23.91
N LEU A 47 -12.53 0.64 -23.67
CA LEU A 47 -13.02 -0.73 -23.46
C LEU A 47 -13.65 -0.90 -22.08
N ILE A 48 -13.14 -0.20 -21.07
CA ILE A 48 -13.67 -0.27 -19.71
C ILE A 48 -15.06 0.38 -19.64
N LEU A 49 -15.22 1.59 -20.19
CA LEU A 49 -16.49 2.31 -20.16
C LEU A 49 -17.54 1.73 -21.11
N LYS A 50 -17.14 1.28 -22.31
CA LYS A 50 -18.10 0.75 -23.31
C LYS A 50 -18.42 -0.73 -23.14
N LYS A 51 -17.55 -1.54 -22.51
CA LYS A 51 -17.74 -3.00 -22.36
C LYS A 51 -17.72 -3.51 -20.91
N ILE A 52 -17.65 -2.62 -19.90
CA ILE A 52 -17.71 -2.95 -18.46
C ILE A 52 -16.71 -4.06 -18.07
N GLN A 53 -15.48 -3.98 -18.57
CA GLN A 53 -14.41 -4.93 -18.22
C GLN A 53 -13.75 -4.53 -16.89
N ILE A 54 -14.47 -4.67 -15.77
CA ILE A 54 -14.04 -4.23 -14.42
C ILE A 54 -12.73 -4.91 -14.00
N TRP A 55 -12.50 -6.15 -14.44
CA TRP A 55 -11.27 -6.87 -14.14
C TRP A 55 -10.01 -6.14 -14.63
N ARG A 56 -10.09 -5.35 -15.72
CA ARG A 56 -8.95 -4.56 -16.22
C ARG A 56 -8.53 -3.48 -15.23
N LEU A 57 -9.47 -2.90 -14.49
CA LEU A 57 -9.14 -1.91 -13.47
C LEU A 57 -8.26 -2.54 -12.40
N LEU A 58 -8.61 -3.73 -11.92
CA LEU A 58 -7.82 -4.41 -10.90
C LEU A 58 -6.47 -4.89 -11.44
N THR A 59 -6.45 -5.52 -12.61
CA THR A 59 -5.21 -6.11 -13.15
C THR A 59 -4.17 -5.07 -13.56
N THR A 60 -4.57 -3.83 -13.91
CA THR A 60 -3.63 -2.73 -14.18
C THR A 60 -2.80 -2.29 -12.97
N PHE A 61 -3.29 -2.52 -11.75
CA PHE A 61 -2.52 -2.29 -10.52
C PHE A 61 -1.57 -3.45 -10.22
N LEU A 62 -1.96 -4.66 -10.61
CA LEU A 62 -1.20 -5.87 -10.29
C LEU A 62 -0.03 -6.12 -11.25
N PHE A 63 -0.06 -5.52 -12.44
CA PHE A 63 0.95 -5.72 -13.47
C PHE A 63 2.04 -4.64 -13.43
N PHE A 64 3.30 -5.09 -13.23
CA PHE A 64 4.49 -4.24 -13.17
C PHE A 64 5.37 -4.30 -14.43
N GLY A 65 4.93 -5.00 -15.49
CA GLY A 65 5.73 -5.28 -16.68
C GLY A 65 6.16 -6.75 -16.78
N ASN A 66 6.94 -7.05 -17.81
CA ASN A 66 7.51 -8.37 -18.02
C ASN A 66 8.53 -8.73 -16.92
N LEU A 67 8.78 -10.04 -16.74
CA LEU A 67 9.80 -10.51 -15.82
C LEU A 67 11.18 -9.97 -16.22
N GLY A 68 11.76 -9.15 -15.35
CA GLY A 68 13.05 -8.51 -15.54
C GLY A 68 13.41 -7.64 -14.34
N PHE A 69 14.48 -6.84 -14.48
CA PHE A 69 14.94 -5.96 -13.41
C PHE A 69 13.85 -5.00 -12.93
N ASN A 70 13.09 -4.42 -13.87
CA ASN A 70 12.01 -3.49 -13.55
C ASN A 70 10.94 -4.14 -12.66
N PHE A 71 10.42 -5.30 -13.04
CA PHE A 71 9.46 -6.05 -12.22
C PHE A 71 10.03 -6.39 -10.84
N PHE A 72 11.26 -6.90 -10.79
CA PHE A 72 11.89 -7.34 -9.55
C PHE A 72 12.03 -6.21 -8.53
N PHE A 73 12.58 -5.05 -8.94
CA PHE A 73 12.77 -3.92 -8.05
C PHE A 73 11.44 -3.34 -7.57
N ASN A 74 10.45 -3.23 -8.46
CA ASN A 74 9.15 -2.71 -8.09
C ASN A 74 8.38 -3.65 -7.16
N MET A 75 8.51 -4.96 -7.35
CA MET A 75 7.98 -5.95 -6.42
C MET A 75 8.62 -5.83 -5.03
N ILE A 76 9.95 -5.69 -4.95
CA ILE A 76 10.67 -5.54 -3.67
C ILE A 76 10.22 -4.27 -2.94
N PHE A 77 10.18 -3.13 -3.63
CA PHE A 77 9.76 -1.88 -3.01
C PHE A 77 8.30 -1.94 -2.57
N THR A 78 7.42 -2.48 -3.41
CA THR A 78 6.03 -2.71 -3.06
C THR A 78 5.91 -3.55 -1.81
N TYR A 79 6.48 -4.76 -1.80
CA TYR A 79 6.41 -5.67 -0.65
C TYR A 79 6.94 -5.01 0.62
N ARG A 80 8.13 -4.41 0.55
CA ARG A 80 8.80 -3.78 1.70
C ARG A 80 7.95 -2.65 2.29
N TYR A 81 7.50 -1.70 1.46
CA TYR A 81 6.82 -0.51 1.97
C TYR A 81 5.35 -0.75 2.30
N CYS A 82 4.67 -1.68 1.60
CA CYS A 82 3.36 -2.18 2.02
C CYS A 82 3.44 -2.76 3.42
N ARG A 83 4.38 -3.68 3.65
CA ARG A 83 4.58 -4.32 4.95
C ARG A 83 4.87 -3.30 6.05
N MET A 84 5.79 -2.36 5.79
CA MET A 84 6.15 -1.32 6.76
C MET A 84 4.98 -0.36 7.08
N LEU A 85 4.07 -0.12 6.14
CA LEU A 85 2.86 0.66 6.40
C LEU A 85 1.84 -0.13 7.21
N GLU A 86 1.58 -1.38 6.84
CA GLU A 86 0.59 -2.24 7.50
C GLU A 86 1.00 -2.60 8.94
N GLU A 87 2.26 -2.95 9.18
CA GLU A 87 2.79 -3.25 10.51
C GLU A 87 3.12 -2.01 11.34
N GLY A 88 3.44 -0.88 10.68
CA GLY A 88 3.87 0.34 11.33
C GLY A 88 2.72 1.32 11.54
N SER A 89 2.33 2.02 10.47
CA SER A 89 1.34 3.11 10.55
C SER A 89 -0.10 2.63 10.77
N PHE A 90 -0.43 1.44 10.27
CA PHE A 90 -1.79 0.88 10.27
C PHE A 90 -1.91 -0.38 11.16
N ARG A 91 -1.00 -0.56 12.12
CA ARG A 91 -1.06 -1.70 13.05
C ARG A 91 -2.40 -1.73 13.78
N GLY A 92 -3.13 -2.85 13.68
CA GLY A 92 -4.46 -3.02 14.27
C GLY A 92 -5.58 -2.21 13.60
N ARG A 93 -5.31 -1.52 12.49
CA ARG A 93 -6.26 -0.74 11.69
C ARG A 93 -6.12 -1.09 10.21
N THR A 94 -6.22 -2.38 9.91
CA THR A 94 -6.14 -2.92 8.54
C THR A 94 -7.24 -2.34 7.65
N ALA A 95 -8.40 -2.00 8.22
CA ALA A 95 -9.47 -1.33 7.51
C ALA A 95 -9.05 0.05 6.97
N ASP A 96 -8.30 0.84 7.75
CA ASP A 96 -7.78 2.15 7.33
C ASP A 96 -6.76 1.99 6.18
N PHE A 97 -5.97 0.91 6.19
CA PHE A 97 -5.02 0.59 5.11
C PHE A 97 -5.73 0.22 3.81
N VAL A 98 -6.80 -0.58 3.88
CA VAL A 98 -7.62 -0.91 2.70
C VAL A 98 -8.31 0.33 2.13
N VAL A 99 -8.77 1.25 2.99
CA VAL A 99 -9.33 2.53 2.54
C VAL A 99 -8.28 3.38 1.81
N MET A 100 -7.03 3.41 2.29
CA MET A 100 -5.92 4.04 1.56
C MET A 100 -5.75 3.44 0.17
N PHE A 101 -5.80 2.11 0.04
CA PHE A 101 -5.69 1.41 -1.25
C PHE A 101 -6.82 1.78 -2.19
N ILE A 102 -8.07 1.77 -1.71
CA ILE A 102 -9.25 2.11 -2.52
C ILE A 102 -9.20 3.58 -2.95
N PHE A 103 -8.86 4.49 -2.03
CA PHE A 103 -8.75 5.92 -2.32
C PHE A 103 -7.65 6.19 -3.36
N GLY A 104 -6.47 5.64 -3.14
CA GLY A 104 -5.35 5.73 -4.06
C GLY A 104 -5.68 5.17 -5.44
N GLY A 105 -6.26 3.97 -5.49
CA GLY A 105 -6.69 3.33 -6.73
C GLY A 105 -7.74 4.15 -7.48
N THR A 106 -8.72 4.71 -6.78
CA THR A 106 -9.77 5.55 -7.40
C THR A 106 -9.18 6.81 -8.03
N LEU A 107 -8.34 7.55 -7.30
CA LEU A 107 -7.68 8.75 -7.84
C LEU A 107 -6.72 8.40 -8.99
N MET A 108 -6.06 7.25 -8.92
CA MET A 108 -5.16 6.78 -9.98
C MET A 108 -5.92 6.47 -11.27
N ILE A 109 -7.06 5.80 -11.17
CA ILE A 109 -7.96 5.52 -12.30
C ILE A 109 -8.42 6.84 -12.93
N LEU A 110 -8.88 7.79 -12.11
CA LEU A 110 -9.27 9.12 -12.60
C LEU A 110 -8.12 9.81 -13.33
N SER A 111 -6.92 9.78 -12.75
CA SER A 111 -5.72 10.40 -13.35
C SER A 111 -5.28 9.69 -14.64
N ALA A 112 -5.48 8.37 -14.73
CA ALA A 112 -5.15 7.59 -15.92
C ALA A 112 -6.00 7.98 -17.15
N PHE A 113 -7.24 8.44 -16.95
CA PHE A 113 -8.06 8.99 -18.05
C PHE A 113 -7.48 10.27 -18.65
N PHE A 114 -6.82 11.11 -17.84
CA PHE A 114 -6.24 12.37 -18.31
C PHE A 114 -4.83 12.21 -18.88
N VAL A 115 -4.00 11.36 -18.24
CA VAL A 115 -2.57 11.23 -18.55
C VAL A 115 -2.27 10.05 -19.49
N ASN A 116 -3.27 9.24 -19.85
CA ASN A 116 -3.10 8.02 -20.67
C ASN A 116 -2.02 7.08 -20.12
N LEU A 117 -2.07 6.80 -18.81
CA LEU A 117 -1.14 5.87 -18.17
C LEU A 117 -1.45 4.43 -18.58
N LEU A 118 -0.45 3.73 -19.13
CA LEU A 118 -0.61 2.36 -19.61
C LEU A 118 -0.68 1.34 -18.46
N PHE A 119 0.10 1.56 -17.40
CA PHE A 119 0.21 0.66 -16.24
C PHE A 119 0.20 1.46 -14.94
N LEU A 120 -0.64 1.04 -13.99
CA LEU A 120 -0.88 1.79 -12.74
C LEU A 120 -0.12 1.22 -11.54
N GLY A 121 0.36 -0.03 -11.62
CA GLY A 121 1.09 -0.68 -10.52
C GLY A 121 2.30 0.12 -10.04
N GLN A 122 3.12 0.61 -10.98
CA GLN A 122 4.29 1.44 -10.71
C GLN A 122 3.94 2.72 -9.94
N ALA A 123 2.96 3.49 -10.45
CA ALA A 123 2.48 4.69 -9.80
C ALA A 123 1.93 4.40 -8.39
N PHE A 124 1.29 3.26 -8.22
CA PHE A 124 0.77 2.82 -6.92
C PHE A 124 1.89 2.49 -5.93
N THR A 125 2.97 1.84 -6.35
CA THR A 125 4.17 1.64 -5.52
C THR A 125 4.76 2.98 -5.07
N ILE A 126 4.88 3.94 -5.98
CA ILE A 126 5.38 5.28 -5.65
C ILE A 126 4.45 5.99 -4.65
N MET A 127 3.14 5.86 -4.79
CA MET A 127 2.17 6.40 -3.82
C MET A 127 2.38 5.80 -2.42
N ILE A 128 2.50 4.47 -2.31
CA ILE A 128 2.73 3.77 -1.03
C ILE A 128 4.04 4.23 -0.40
N VAL A 129 5.12 4.28 -1.18
CA VAL A 129 6.43 4.77 -0.75
C VAL A 129 6.33 6.22 -0.27
N TYR A 130 5.58 7.05 -0.99
CA TYR A 130 5.39 8.46 -0.64
C TYR A 130 4.69 8.59 0.72
N VAL A 131 3.58 7.92 0.93
CA VAL A 131 2.85 7.98 2.21
C VAL A 131 3.73 7.48 3.36
N TRP A 132 4.42 6.36 3.16
CA TRP A 132 5.35 5.82 4.16
C TRP A 132 6.47 6.80 4.50
N SER A 133 7.11 7.39 3.49
CA SER A 133 8.24 8.30 3.67
C SER A 133 7.86 9.58 4.42
N ARG A 134 6.68 10.14 4.13
CA ARG A 134 6.16 11.34 4.80
C ARG A 134 5.74 11.10 6.24
N ARG A 135 5.36 9.86 6.59
CA ARG A 135 5.06 9.48 7.98
C ARG A 135 6.30 9.18 8.81
N ASN A 136 7.41 8.82 8.15
CA ASN A 136 8.65 8.39 8.81
C ASN A 136 9.84 9.34 8.56
N ILE A 137 9.63 10.65 8.71
CA ILE A 137 10.59 11.69 8.28
C ILE A 137 12.00 11.58 8.90
N PHE A 138 12.11 11.02 10.11
CA PHE A 138 13.38 10.91 10.83
C PHE A 138 14.15 9.63 10.51
N VAL A 139 13.56 8.68 9.78
CA VAL A 139 14.19 7.42 9.44
C VAL A 139 15.25 7.65 8.38
N ARG A 140 16.49 7.22 8.67
CA ARG A 140 17.59 7.20 7.70
C ARG A 140 17.54 5.89 6.91
N MET A 141 17.58 6.03 5.60
CA MET A 141 17.50 4.93 4.65
C MET A 141 18.84 4.78 3.94
N ASN A 142 19.28 3.53 3.79
CA ASN A 142 20.40 3.17 2.94
C ASN A 142 19.84 2.50 1.67
N PHE A 143 20.14 3.09 0.51
CA PHE A 143 19.72 2.59 -0.79
C PHE A 143 20.85 1.78 -1.41
N PHE A 144 20.69 0.45 -1.41
CA PHE A 144 21.64 -0.53 -1.93
C PHE A 144 23.08 -0.44 -1.37
N GLY A 145 23.27 0.16 -0.19
CA GLY A 145 24.62 0.33 0.39
C GLY A 145 25.40 1.50 -0.21
N LEU A 146 24.86 2.17 -1.24
CA LEU A 146 25.56 3.18 -2.03
C LEU A 146 25.29 4.61 -1.52
N MET A 147 24.07 4.87 -1.09
CA MET A 147 23.62 6.22 -0.71
C MET A 147 22.80 6.18 0.57
N ASN A 148 23.07 7.12 1.48
CA ASN A 148 22.30 7.32 2.69
C ASN A 148 21.52 8.62 2.60
N PHE A 149 20.21 8.57 2.83
CA PHE A 149 19.33 9.73 2.83
C PHE A 149 18.16 9.55 3.81
N GLN A 150 17.42 10.62 4.10
CA GLN A 150 16.23 10.54 4.94
C GLN A 150 15.01 10.06 4.15
N ALA A 151 14.10 9.34 4.81
CA ALA A 151 12.93 8.76 4.18
C ALA A 151 12.18 9.69 3.21
N PRO A 152 11.94 11.00 3.48
CA PRO A 152 11.22 11.90 2.57
C PRO A 152 11.82 12.02 1.15
N TYR A 153 13.11 11.75 0.99
CA TYR A 153 13.79 11.78 -0.31
C TYR A 153 13.61 10.49 -1.11
N LEU A 154 13.09 9.43 -0.50
CA LEU A 154 12.95 8.12 -1.11
C LEU A 154 12.12 8.13 -2.41
N PRO A 155 10.94 8.79 -2.50
CA PRO A 155 10.17 8.83 -3.75
C PRO A 155 10.95 9.46 -4.91
N TRP A 156 11.80 10.46 -4.61
CA TRP A 156 12.64 11.13 -5.61
C TRP A 156 13.78 10.25 -6.09
N VAL A 157 14.40 9.49 -5.18
CA VAL A 157 15.42 8.50 -5.52
C VAL A 157 14.82 7.38 -6.37
N LEU A 158 13.61 6.92 -6.03
CA LEU A 158 12.89 5.93 -6.84
C LEU A 158 12.52 6.48 -8.22
N LEU A 159 12.10 7.74 -8.34
CA LEU A 159 11.88 8.37 -9.65
C LEU A 159 13.17 8.34 -10.48
N GLY A 160 14.31 8.74 -9.90
CA GLY A 160 15.60 8.69 -10.61
C GLY A 160 15.94 7.28 -11.07
N PHE A 161 15.71 6.27 -10.23
CA PHE A 161 15.92 4.87 -10.56
C PHE A 161 14.95 4.35 -11.63
N SER A 162 13.70 4.79 -11.58
CA SER A 162 12.65 4.47 -12.56
C SER A 162 13.01 4.99 -13.95
N VAL A 163 13.56 6.21 -14.04
CA VAL A 163 14.10 6.77 -15.29
C VAL A 163 15.26 5.94 -15.83
N LEU A 164 16.18 5.50 -14.96
CA LEU A 164 17.28 4.62 -15.37
C LEU A 164 16.80 3.26 -15.91
N LEU A 165 15.66 2.77 -15.41
CA LEU A 165 15.00 1.56 -15.91
C LEU A 165 14.13 1.79 -17.16
N GLY A 166 14.07 3.02 -17.68
CA GLY A 166 13.31 3.38 -18.88
C GLY A 166 11.81 3.60 -18.65
N ASN A 167 11.35 3.78 -17.41
CA ASN A 167 9.96 4.09 -17.12
C ASN A 167 9.61 5.54 -17.45
N ALA A 168 8.32 5.80 -17.70
CA ALA A 168 7.81 7.14 -17.91
C ALA A 168 7.74 7.92 -16.59
N ILE A 169 8.39 9.09 -16.56
CA ILE A 169 8.42 10.00 -15.40
C ILE A 169 7.01 10.41 -14.94
N SER A 170 6.09 10.56 -15.90
CA SER A 170 4.70 10.94 -15.62
C SER A 170 4.00 9.96 -14.66
N VAL A 171 4.31 8.67 -14.76
CA VAL A 171 3.74 7.61 -13.90
C VAL A 171 4.11 7.88 -12.43
N ASP A 172 5.39 8.14 -12.18
CA ASP A 172 5.91 8.36 -10.83
C ASP A 172 5.42 9.69 -10.24
N LEU A 173 5.38 10.75 -11.07
CA LEU A 173 4.87 12.06 -10.64
C LEU A 173 3.38 11.99 -10.24
N VAL A 174 2.56 11.26 -11.00
CA VAL A 174 1.15 11.03 -10.65
C VAL A 174 1.05 10.24 -9.34
N GLY A 175 1.87 9.20 -9.17
CA GLY A 175 1.96 8.45 -7.91
C GLY A 175 2.29 9.32 -6.71
N MET A 176 3.28 10.20 -6.84
CA MET A 176 3.67 11.15 -5.79
C MET A 176 2.57 12.18 -5.50
N ALA A 177 1.91 12.71 -6.53
CA ALA A 177 0.83 13.68 -6.37
C ALA A 177 -0.35 13.07 -5.60
N ILE A 178 -0.78 11.86 -5.96
CA ILE A 178 -1.87 11.14 -5.27
C ILE A 178 -1.46 10.79 -3.84
N GLY A 179 -0.22 10.34 -3.63
CA GLY A 179 0.32 10.09 -2.29
C GLY A 179 0.32 11.35 -1.42
N HIS A 180 0.64 12.50 -2.01
CA HIS A 180 0.59 13.79 -1.32
C HIS A 180 -0.83 14.20 -0.97
N ILE A 181 -1.79 14.05 -1.89
CA ILE A 181 -3.22 14.33 -1.62
C ILE A 181 -3.72 13.46 -0.47
N TYR A 182 -3.44 12.15 -0.49
CA TYR A 182 -3.83 11.26 0.60
C TYR A 182 -3.20 11.68 1.94
N PHE A 183 -1.88 11.91 1.96
CA PHE A 183 -1.19 12.35 3.18
C PHE A 183 -1.73 13.69 3.70
N PHE A 184 -2.03 14.63 2.81
CA PHE A 184 -2.59 15.92 3.21
C PHE A 184 -3.99 15.75 3.84
N LEU A 185 -4.86 14.95 3.22
CA LEU A 185 -6.22 14.74 3.72
C LEU A 185 -6.28 13.92 5.01
N GLU A 186 -5.41 12.92 5.17
CA GLU A 186 -5.43 12.02 6.33
C GLU A 186 -4.57 12.52 7.50
N ASP A 187 -3.37 13.05 7.23
CA ASP A 187 -2.40 13.39 8.27
C ASP A 187 -2.34 14.90 8.58
N VAL A 188 -2.54 15.77 7.59
CA VAL A 188 -2.39 17.23 7.76
C VAL A 188 -3.72 17.89 8.12
N LEU A 189 -4.77 17.61 7.35
CA LEU A 189 -6.07 18.28 7.46
C LEU A 189 -6.72 18.10 8.85
N PRO A 190 -6.73 16.91 9.47
CA PRO A 190 -7.32 16.73 10.81
C PRO A 190 -6.52 17.41 11.92
N ARG A 191 -5.24 17.74 11.69
CA ARG A 191 -4.38 18.43 12.67
C ARG A 191 -4.51 19.95 12.61
N GLN A 192 -5.17 20.49 11.59
CA GLN A 192 -5.44 21.93 11.50
C GLN A 192 -6.61 22.33 12.41
N ARG A 193 -6.59 23.57 12.91
CA ARG A 193 -7.66 24.10 13.78
C ARG A 193 -8.99 24.08 13.02
N GLY A 194 -9.93 23.25 13.46
CA GLY A 194 -11.24 23.05 12.80
C GLY A 194 -11.26 21.93 11.74
N GLY A 195 -10.17 21.17 11.58
CA GLY A 195 -10.06 20.08 10.62
C GLY A 195 -10.99 18.90 10.94
N GLN A 196 -11.78 18.48 9.96
CA GLN A 196 -12.56 17.25 10.04
C GLN A 196 -11.83 16.10 9.33
N LYS A 197 -11.96 14.88 9.87
CA LYS A 197 -11.42 13.68 9.22
C LYS A 197 -12.33 13.30 8.04
N PHE A 198 -11.93 13.65 6.82
CA PHE A 198 -12.69 13.36 5.60
C PHE A 198 -12.70 11.87 5.25
N LEU A 199 -11.58 11.17 5.45
CA LEU A 199 -11.46 9.73 5.23
C LEU A 199 -11.96 8.97 6.46
N LYS A 200 -13.29 8.84 6.59
CA LYS A 200 -13.89 8.01 7.64
C LYS A 200 -14.03 6.57 7.14
N THR A 201 -13.25 5.68 7.72
CA THR A 201 -13.33 4.24 7.43
C THR A 201 -14.72 3.71 7.81
N PRO A 202 -15.45 3.10 6.86
CA PRO A 202 -16.79 2.61 7.13
C PRO A 202 -16.75 1.46 8.15
N GLU A 203 -17.72 1.44 9.06
CA GLU A 203 -17.72 0.50 10.20
C GLU A 203 -17.77 -0.98 9.79
N PHE A 204 -18.34 -1.29 8.61
CA PHE A 204 -18.36 -2.67 8.11
C PHE A 204 -16.94 -3.19 7.81
N LEU A 205 -16.04 -2.34 7.30
CA LEU A 205 -14.65 -2.74 7.04
C LEU A 205 -13.92 -2.99 8.34
N LYS A 206 -14.14 -2.12 9.35
CA LYS A 206 -13.55 -2.30 10.69
C LYS A 206 -13.96 -3.63 11.31
N LYS A 207 -15.26 -3.95 11.28
CA LYS A 207 -15.78 -5.21 11.81
C LYS A 207 -15.26 -6.46 11.09
N LEU A 208 -14.87 -6.34 9.82
CA LEU A 208 -14.41 -7.47 9.01
C LEU A 208 -12.89 -7.67 9.08
N LEU A 209 -12.12 -6.58 9.14
CA LEU A 209 -10.67 -6.60 8.97
C LEU A 209 -9.90 -6.29 10.26
N ASP A 210 -10.45 -5.45 11.14
CA ASP A 210 -9.76 -5.11 12.39
C ASP A 210 -9.97 -6.25 13.40
N PRO A 211 -8.92 -6.67 14.13
CA PRO A 211 -9.08 -7.61 15.23
C PRO A 211 -10.06 -7.03 16.27
N ALA A 212 -10.86 -7.92 16.88
CA ALA A 212 -11.77 -7.50 17.95
C ALA A 212 -10.98 -6.68 18.99
N PRO A 213 -11.51 -5.52 19.45
CA PRO A 213 -10.83 -4.73 20.44
C PRO A 213 -10.49 -5.62 21.62
N ASP A 214 -9.22 -5.59 22.06
CA ASP A 214 -8.80 -6.29 23.27
C ASP A 214 -9.82 -5.93 24.36
N ALA A 215 -10.45 -6.95 24.94
CA ALA A 215 -11.42 -6.74 26.00
C ALA A 215 -10.77 -5.80 27.03
N PRO A 216 -11.47 -4.78 27.54
CA PRO A 216 -10.90 -3.89 28.54
C PRO A 216 -10.31 -4.79 29.62
N GLU A 217 -9.01 -4.63 29.85
CA GLU A 217 -8.29 -5.34 30.91
C GLU A 217 -9.10 -5.08 32.17
N TYR A 218 -9.84 -6.11 32.64
CA TYR A 218 -10.67 -5.98 33.82
C TYR A 218 -9.69 -5.63 34.93
N GLU A 219 -9.66 -4.36 35.32
CA GLU A 219 -8.96 -3.88 36.50
C GLU A 219 -9.46 -4.78 37.64
N HIS A 220 -8.59 -5.69 38.08
CA HIS A 220 -8.86 -6.48 39.27
C HIS A 220 -9.06 -5.46 40.39
N LEU A 221 -10.32 -5.28 40.82
CA LEU A 221 -10.62 -4.48 41.99
C LEU A 221 -9.71 -4.98 43.11
N PRO A 222 -8.96 -4.09 43.80
CA PRO A 222 -8.10 -4.52 44.88
C PRO A 222 -8.93 -5.34 45.86
N ASP A 223 -8.45 -6.53 46.22
CA ASP A 223 -9.13 -7.42 47.15
C ASP A 223 -9.30 -6.70 48.50
N MET A 224 -10.46 -6.06 48.72
CA MET A 224 -10.84 -5.41 49.97
C MET A 224 -11.07 -6.42 51.11
N ALA A 225 -10.62 -7.66 50.96
CA ALA A 225 -10.79 -8.75 51.92
C ALA A 225 -9.85 -8.65 53.14
N ASN A 226 -8.96 -7.65 53.20
CA ASN A 226 -7.99 -7.49 54.30
C ASN A 226 -8.10 -6.18 55.10
N GLU A 227 -9.14 -5.36 54.89
CA GLU A 227 -9.43 -4.26 55.81
C GLU A 227 -10.37 -4.75 56.92
N GLN A 228 -9.79 -5.41 57.93
CA GLN A 228 -10.47 -5.57 59.22
C GLN A 228 -10.66 -4.17 59.84
N PRO A 229 -11.89 -3.74 60.17
CA PRO A 229 -12.08 -2.52 60.93
C PRO A 229 -11.44 -2.70 62.31
N GLY A 230 -10.52 -1.79 62.64
CA GLY A 230 -9.79 -1.78 63.90
C GLY A 230 -10.72 -1.83 65.11
N LEU A 231 -10.36 -2.69 66.06
CA LEU A 231 -10.77 -2.66 67.47
C LEU A 231 -10.12 -1.48 68.19
#